data_AF-A0A969BSE2-F1
#
_entry.id   AF-A0A969BSE2-F1
#
_cell.length_a   1.000
_cell.length_b   1.000
_cell.length_c   1.000
_cell.angle_alpha   90.00
_cell.angle_beta   90.00
_cell.angle_gamma   90.00
#
_symmetry.space_group_name_H-M   'P 1'
#
loop_
_entity.id
_entity.type
_entity.pdbx_description
1 polymer ?
#
loop_
_entity_poly.entity_id
_entity_poly.type
_entity_poly.pdbx_seq_one_letter_code
_entity_poly.pdbx_strand_id
1 'polypeptide(L)'
;MRWNILILMKKYLIYTLLALSCAITSQAVELGKSQQLTSPDQVPEGLEKSDWQSIRQAYQASKFFSAKNAGLTTQQAYLKASNTGANDNFGFSVAISGNTAVIGAPQEDSNATGVNGNQTDDSASNAGAAYVFVRSGNAWSQQAYLKASNAEAGDGFGVSVAISGDAIIVGATGEDSNATGVNGNQVNNSADQSGAAYVYVRSGATWSQQAYLKAINTGANDQFSWSVAISGDTAVVGAFLEDSNAVGVNGNSADNSSSDSGAAYVFIRSGNAWSQQTYLKASNTGVEDVFGASVAVSGDTVVVGSYGEDSSSTGINGDQANNGATDSGAAYVFVRNSGTWSQQAYLKASNAEAGDTFGYSVAISGETMVVGAFLDDSSATGVNGNQADNSAIDSGAAYVFVRSGGNWSQQAYLKASNAAMNDVFGSSVAISGDAIVIGSQSEDSNATGVNGNSADNSTSGAGAAYVFTRNAGTWSQQAYLKASNPGANDNFGADVAISEVSIIVGALREDSITAGVNTVPNDLNATHNSGAAYIFTFPEPQFIVRVKTKAKRGKVIGAGSFVQGSTVTLKAKPKKGREFLGWFENKKRISKKKKLTITNLTANRSLVARFK
;
A
#
# COMPACT_ATOMS: atom_id res chain seq x y z
N MET A 1 -4.21 -27.45 -39.69
CA MET A 1 -3.41 -26.26 -39.32
C MET A 1 -4.16 -25.02 -39.73
N ARG A 2 -4.23 -24.02 -38.82
CA ARG A 2 -5.01 -22.77 -38.87
C ARG A 2 -6.44 -22.92 -38.32
N TRP A 3 -6.86 -21.86 -37.61
CA TRP A 3 -8.01 -21.70 -36.70
C TRP A 3 -7.68 -21.93 -35.21
N ASN A 4 -7.15 -20.87 -34.55
CA ASN A 4 -7.44 -20.48 -33.15
C ASN A 4 -6.51 -19.36 -32.63
N ILE A 5 -6.52 -18.17 -33.24
CA ILE A 5 -5.86 -16.98 -32.67
C ILE A 5 -6.82 -15.75 -32.60
N LEU A 6 -8.09 -15.88 -32.98
CA LEU A 6 -9.03 -14.74 -33.01
C LEU A 6 -10.02 -14.66 -31.83
N ILE A 7 -9.87 -15.47 -30.79
CA ILE A 7 -10.83 -15.53 -29.66
C ILE A 7 -10.33 -14.80 -28.40
N LEU A 8 -9.02 -14.57 -28.22
CA LEU A 8 -8.52 -13.86 -27.03
C LEU A 8 -8.64 -12.33 -27.11
N MET A 9 -8.62 -11.72 -28.30
CA MET A 9 -8.73 -10.25 -28.43
C MET A 9 -10.17 -9.71 -28.31
N LYS A 10 -11.19 -10.57 -28.38
CA LYS A 10 -12.60 -10.15 -28.20
C LYS A 10 -13.03 -10.02 -26.74
N LYS A 11 -12.39 -10.73 -25.79
CA LYS A 11 -12.73 -10.59 -24.36
C LYS A 11 -12.30 -9.22 -23.79
N TYR A 12 -11.15 -8.67 -24.20
CA TYR A 12 -10.69 -7.36 -23.72
C TYR A 12 -11.44 -6.17 -24.32
N LEU A 13 -11.97 -6.31 -25.54
CA LEU A 13 -12.79 -5.28 -26.17
C LEU A 13 -14.21 -5.20 -25.57
N ILE A 14 -14.70 -6.30 -24.98
CA ILE A 14 -16.01 -6.36 -24.33
C ILE A 14 -15.98 -5.64 -22.97
N TYR A 15 -14.88 -5.67 -22.22
CA TYR A 15 -14.77 -4.92 -20.95
C TYR A 15 -14.62 -3.40 -21.15
N THR A 16 -13.99 -2.95 -22.23
CA THR A 16 -13.92 -1.52 -22.59
C THR A 16 -15.23 -1.00 -23.22
N LEU A 17 -16.05 -1.88 -23.80
CA LEU A 17 -17.40 -1.55 -24.25
C LEU A 17 -18.44 -1.61 -23.12
N LEU A 18 -18.28 -2.49 -22.12
CA LEU A 18 -19.17 -2.56 -20.95
C LEU A 18 -19.11 -1.30 -20.07
N ALA A 19 -17.96 -0.65 -19.97
CA ALA A 19 -17.84 0.65 -19.29
C ALA A 19 -18.60 1.80 -20.01
N LEU A 20 -19.04 1.58 -21.26
CA LEU A 20 -19.88 2.50 -22.02
C LEU A 20 -21.32 2.01 -22.22
N SER A 21 -21.69 0.82 -21.72
CA SER A 21 -23.03 0.25 -21.94
C SER A 21 -23.69 -0.45 -20.74
N CYS A 22 -23.15 -0.33 -19.52
CA CYS A 22 -23.86 -0.81 -18.33
C CYS A 22 -24.95 0.20 -17.91
N ALA A 23 -26.06 0.17 -18.64
CA ALA A 23 -27.32 0.81 -18.30
C ALA A 23 -28.49 -0.02 -18.85
N ILE A 24 -28.50 -1.34 -18.60
CA ILE A 24 -29.63 -2.25 -18.83
C ILE A 24 -29.37 -3.42 -17.86
N THR A 25 -29.99 -3.56 -16.68
CA THR A 25 -31.42 -3.73 -16.40
C THR A 25 -31.74 -3.35 -14.94
N SER A 26 -32.44 -2.25 -14.71
CA SER A 26 -33.47 -2.11 -13.66
C SER A 26 -34.37 -0.94 -14.07
N GLN A 27 -35.65 -1.02 -13.72
CA GLN A 27 -36.70 -0.18 -14.25
C GLN A 27 -36.52 1.31 -13.88
N ALA A 28 -36.68 2.17 -14.90
CA ALA A 28 -37.03 3.59 -14.88
C ALA A 28 -35.98 4.61 -14.35
N VAL A 29 -35.19 5.21 -15.25
CA VAL A 29 -34.75 6.63 -15.16
C VAL A 29 -34.56 7.22 -16.57
N GLU A 30 -35.04 8.45 -16.78
CA GLU A 30 -34.88 9.26 -18.00
C GLU A 30 -33.43 9.31 -18.52
N LEU A 31 -33.24 8.93 -19.79
CA LEU A 31 -32.02 9.17 -20.56
C LEU A 31 -31.80 10.67 -20.75
N GLY A 32 -30.96 11.30 -19.91
CA GLY A 32 -30.51 12.68 -20.16
C GLY A 32 -30.04 13.52 -18.97
N LYS A 33 -30.19 13.05 -17.72
CA LYS A 33 -29.68 13.78 -16.55
C LYS A 33 -28.25 13.35 -16.25
N SER A 34 -27.29 14.28 -16.39
CA SER A 34 -25.94 14.10 -15.83
C SER A 34 -26.01 14.33 -14.33
N GLN A 35 -25.75 13.30 -13.53
CA GLN A 35 -25.55 13.47 -12.09
C GLN A 35 -24.15 14.02 -11.86
N GLN A 36 -24.06 15.15 -11.16
CA GLN A 36 -22.79 15.69 -10.71
C GLN A 36 -22.50 15.09 -9.34
N LEU A 37 -21.50 14.22 -9.26
CA LEU A 37 -21.04 13.67 -7.99
C LEU A 37 -20.23 14.74 -7.25
N THR A 38 -20.51 14.92 -5.96
CA THR A 38 -19.79 15.85 -5.08
C THR A 38 -18.56 15.20 -4.43
N SER A 39 -18.43 13.88 -4.53
CA SER A 39 -17.27 13.12 -4.08
C SER A 39 -17.02 11.93 -5.01
N PRO A 40 -15.76 11.50 -5.21
CA PRO A 40 -15.44 10.26 -5.91
C PRO A 40 -16.11 9.01 -5.32
N ASP A 41 -16.43 9.02 -4.01
CA ASP A 41 -17.04 7.91 -3.26
C ASP A 41 -18.57 7.93 -3.24
N GLN A 42 -19.18 9.00 -3.75
CA GLN A 42 -20.62 9.06 -3.89
C GLN A 42 -21.08 8.01 -4.90
N VAL A 43 -21.85 7.03 -4.43
CA VAL A 43 -22.53 6.04 -5.28
C VAL A 43 -23.56 6.78 -6.12
N PRO A 44 -23.52 6.70 -7.46
CA PRO A 44 -24.53 7.31 -8.31
C PRO A 44 -25.91 6.74 -8.01
N GLU A 45 -26.93 7.58 -8.16
CA GLU A 45 -28.31 7.20 -7.87
C GLU A 45 -28.76 6.05 -8.79
N GLY A 46 -29.29 4.98 -8.20
CA GLY A 46 -29.72 3.77 -8.93
C GLY A 46 -28.63 2.71 -9.13
N LEU A 47 -27.42 2.90 -8.61
CA LEU A 47 -26.38 1.86 -8.53
C LEU A 47 -26.26 1.31 -7.11
N GLU A 48 -26.02 0.01 -6.99
CA GLU A 48 -25.59 -0.57 -5.71
C GLU A 48 -24.14 -0.18 -5.40
N LYS A 49 -23.78 -0.11 -4.11
CA LYS A 49 -22.42 0.23 -3.66
C LYS A 49 -21.38 -0.75 -4.22
N SER A 50 -21.72 -2.04 -4.27
CA SER A 50 -20.93 -3.14 -4.84
C SER A 50 -20.64 -2.95 -6.33
N ASP A 51 -21.67 -2.59 -7.10
CA ASP A 51 -21.55 -2.32 -8.54
C ASP A 51 -20.70 -1.08 -8.80
N TRP A 52 -20.88 -0.01 -8.01
CA TRP A 52 -20.07 1.19 -8.12
C TRP A 52 -18.60 0.92 -7.79
N GLN A 53 -18.32 0.13 -6.77
CA GLN A 53 -16.97 -0.32 -6.45
C GLN A 53 -16.34 -1.12 -7.60
N SER A 54 -17.09 -2.06 -8.18
CA SER A 54 -16.64 -2.88 -9.31
C SER A 54 -16.35 -2.05 -10.56
N ILE A 55 -17.21 -1.08 -10.88
CA ILE A 55 -17.03 -0.14 -12.00
C ILE A 55 -15.78 0.73 -11.77
N ARG A 56 -15.58 1.24 -10.56
CA ARG A 56 -14.37 2.02 -10.23
C ARG A 56 -13.12 1.17 -10.34
N GLN A 57 -13.11 -0.05 -9.81
CA GLN A 57 -11.99 -0.98 -9.93
C GLN A 57 -11.66 -1.28 -11.40
N ALA A 58 -12.66 -1.55 -12.24
CA ALA A 58 -12.45 -1.84 -13.67
C ALA A 58 -11.96 -0.61 -14.46
N TYR A 59 -12.54 0.56 -14.20
CA TYR A 59 -12.12 1.81 -14.82
C TYR A 59 -10.67 2.16 -14.46
N GLN A 60 -10.33 2.02 -13.18
CA GLN A 60 -8.98 2.20 -12.67
C GLN A 60 -8.04 1.17 -13.32
N ALA A 61 -8.31 -0.13 -13.24
CA ALA A 61 -7.48 -1.18 -13.85
C ALA A 61 -7.14 -0.92 -15.33
N SER A 62 -8.09 -0.40 -16.12
CA SER A 62 -7.90 -0.08 -17.54
C SER A 62 -6.96 1.10 -17.83
N LYS A 63 -6.85 2.07 -16.91
CA LYS A 63 -5.95 3.24 -17.02
C LYS A 63 -4.49 2.91 -16.70
N PHE A 64 -4.27 1.91 -15.86
CA PHE A 64 -2.97 1.70 -15.20
C PHE A 64 -2.08 0.67 -15.90
N PHE A 65 -2.65 -0.20 -16.74
CA PHE A 65 -1.91 -1.20 -17.48
C PHE A 65 -0.81 -0.61 -18.40
N SER A 66 -0.95 0.65 -18.85
CA SER A 66 0.05 1.31 -19.70
C SER A 66 1.20 1.98 -18.93
N ALA A 67 0.99 2.42 -17.68
CA ALA A 67 2.02 3.12 -16.89
C ALA A 67 3.02 2.14 -16.26
N LYS A 68 2.51 1.04 -15.71
CA LYS A 68 3.32 0.02 -15.02
C LYS A 68 4.26 -0.72 -15.98
N ASN A 69 3.87 -0.89 -17.24
CA ASN A 69 4.71 -1.46 -18.30
C ASN A 69 5.80 -0.48 -18.83
N ALA A 70 5.75 0.81 -18.49
CA ALA A 70 6.74 1.78 -18.94
C ALA A 70 7.97 1.87 -17.99
N GLY A 71 7.94 1.13 -16.87
CA GLY A 71 9.02 1.06 -15.89
C GLY A 71 9.17 2.32 -15.04
N LEU A 72 9.64 2.15 -13.80
CA LEU A 72 10.05 3.27 -12.95
C LEU A 72 11.35 3.86 -13.50
N THR A 73 11.49 5.19 -13.51
CA THR A 73 12.67 5.86 -14.07
C THR A 73 13.34 6.87 -13.14
N THR A 74 12.68 7.27 -12.05
CA THR A 74 13.24 8.27 -11.13
C THR A 74 12.56 8.25 -9.76
N GLN A 75 13.30 8.68 -8.74
CA GLN A 75 12.77 9.11 -7.45
C GLN A 75 12.08 10.46 -7.62
N GLN A 76 10.84 10.57 -7.15
CA GLN A 76 10.06 11.81 -7.18
C GLN A 76 10.32 12.67 -5.94
N ALA A 77 10.44 12.06 -4.76
CA ALA A 77 10.65 12.81 -3.54
C ALA A 77 11.49 12.08 -2.49
N TYR A 78 12.09 12.88 -1.62
CA TYR A 78 12.73 12.53 -0.36
C TYR A 78 12.01 13.29 0.75
N LEU A 79 11.56 12.59 1.77
CA LEU A 79 10.76 13.13 2.86
C LEU A 79 11.46 12.93 4.20
N LYS A 80 11.47 13.99 5.00
CA LYS A 80 11.93 14.04 6.38
C LYS A 80 10.86 14.66 7.26
N ALA A 81 10.90 14.35 8.56
CA ALA A 81 10.14 15.08 9.55
C ALA A 81 10.44 16.59 9.48
N SER A 82 9.48 17.42 9.89
CA SER A 82 9.70 18.87 10.03
C SER A 82 10.56 19.22 11.23
N ASN A 83 10.57 18.35 12.24
CA ASN A 83 11.31 18.41 13.49
C ASN A 83 12.23 17.20 13.62
N THR A 84 13.06 16.96 12.60
CA THR A 84 14.02 15.85 12.57
C THR A 84 14.88 15.81 13.84
N GLY A 85 14.68 14.81 14.69
CA GLY A 85 15.51 14.46 15.84
C GLY A 85 16.39 13.25 15.59
N ALA A 86 17.33 13.00 16.51
CA ALA A 86 18.17 11.80 16.45
C ALA A 86 17.43 10.61 17.07
N ASN A 87 17.48 9.46 16.39
CA ASN A 87 16.77 8.24 16.74
C ASN A 87 15.23 8.29 16.63
N ASP A 88 14.63 9.36 16.11
CA ASP A 88 13.18 9.41 15.87
C ASP A 88 12.67 8.27 14.97
N ASN A 89 13.56 7.67 14.17
CA ASN A 89 13.28 6.59 13.23
C ASN A 89 12.14 6.94 12.25
N PHE A 90 12.13 8.16 11.72
CA PHE A 90 11.17 8.53 10.69
C PHE A 90 11.26 7.58 9.49
N GLY A 91 10.13 7.03 9.03
CA GLY A 91 10.15 6.00 7.99
C GLY A 91 10.18 4.59 8.54
N PHE A 92 10.04 4.41 9.86
CA PHE A 92 9.82 3.10 10.48
C PHE A 92 8.61 2.39 9.89
N SER A 93 7.51 3.13 9.71
CA SER A 93 6.31 2.65 9.03
C SER A 93 5.86 3.66 7.98
N VAL A 94 5.37 3.19 6.83
CA VAL A 94 4.93 4.03 5.72
C VAL A 94 3.63 3.51 5.11
N ALA A 95 2.73 4.43 4.76
CA ALA A 95 1.52 4.09 4.03
C ALA A 95 1.15 5.17 3.01
N ILE A 96 0.51 4.79 1.90
CA ILE A 96 0.13 5.74 0.84
C ILE A 96 -1.22 5.40 0.21
N SER A 97 -2.08 6.42 0.10
CA SER A 97 -3.36 6.34 -0.61
C SER A 97 -3.50 7.52 -1.56
N GLY A 98 -3.51 7.24 -2.86
CA GLY A 98 -3.53 8.24 -3.91
C GLY A 98 -2.38 9.25 -3.78
N ASN A 99 -2.72 10.48 -3.37
CA ASN A 99 -1.77 11.58 -3.21
C ASN A 99 -1.43 11.90 -1.74
N THR A 100 -1.79 11.02 -0.80
CA THR A 100 -1.53 11.22 0.64
C THR A 100 -0.63 10.10 1.14
N ALA A 101 0.51 10.46 1.72
CA ALA A 101 1.44 9.55 2.36
C ALA A 101 1.44 9.81 3.87
N VAL A 102 1.60 8.75 4.66
CA VAL A 102 1.73 8.79 6.11
C VAL A 102 3.02 8.08 6.47
N ILE A 103 3.81 8.69 7.35
CA ILE A 103 5.08 8.14 7.80
C ILE A 103 5.12 8.18 9.32
N GLY A 104 5.41 7.04 9.95
CA GLY A 104 5.60 6.92 11.38
C GLY A 104 7.04 7.23 11.81
N ALA A 105 7.17 7.77 13.03
CA ALA A 105 8.40 8.02 13.75
C ALA A 105 8.17 7.65 15.23
N PRO A 106 8.15 6.35 15.58
CA PRO A 106 7.74 5.88 16.91
C PRO A 106 8.65 6.34 18.03
N GLN A 107 9.88 6.76 17.72
CA GLN A 107 10.86 7.21 18.71
C GLN A 107 10.96 8.73 18.76
N GLU A 108 10.04 9.46 18.11
CA GLU A 108 9.98 10.92 18.27
C GLU A 108 9.64 11.29 19.72
N ASP A 109 10.38 12.25 20.26
CA ASP A 109 10.18 12.76 21.61
C ASP A 109 9.20 13.92 21.56
N SER A 110 8.06 13.84 22.26
CA SER A 110 7.14 14.98 22.46
C SER A 110 5.92 14.62 23.30
N ASN A 111 5.50 15.51 24.21
CA ASN A 111 4.23 15.38 24.93
C ASN A 111 3.04 16.00 24.16
N ALA A 112 3.27 16.51 22.95
CA ALA A 112 2.22 17.06 22.11
C ALA A 112 1.09 16.02 21.89
N THR A 113 -0.15 16.50 21.84
CA THR A 113 -1.34 15.64 21.65
C THR A 113 -2.16 16.07 20.44
N GLY A 114 -2.89 15.12 19.86
CA GLY A 114 -3.82 15.37 18.77
C GLY A 114 -3.15 15.73 17.45
N VAL A 115 -3.54 16.86 16.85
CA VAL A 115 -3.11 17.23 15.49
C VAL A 115 -2.43 18.59 15.51
N ASN A 116 -1.23 18.66 14.93
CA ASN A 116 -0.40 19.86 14.81
C ASN A 116 -0.12 20.53 16.16
N GLY A 117 0.19 19.73 17.18
CA GLY A 117 0.75 20.22 18.44
C GLY A 117 2.14 20.82 18.28
N ASN A 118 2.79 21.15 19.40
CA ASN A 118 4.11 21.78 19.38
C ASN A 118 5.20 20.78 18.97
N GLN A 119 5.67 20.87 17.72
CA GLN A 119 6.72 20.00 17.18
C GLN A 119 8.14 20.31 17.68
N THR A 120 8.33 21.34 18.52
CA THR A 120 9.63 21.62 19.15
C THR A 120 9.67 21.16 20.60
N ASP A 121 8.67 20.42 21.05
CA ASP A 121 8.64 19.85 22.39
C ASP A 121 9.24 18.46 22.34
N ASP A 122 10.31 18.24 23.12
CA ASP A 122 11.01 16.96 23.26
C ASP A 122 10.89 16.41 24.70
N SER A 123 9.82 16.77 25.43
CA SER A 123 9.72 16.50 26.88
C SER A 123 9.23 15.09 27.26
N ALA A 124 8.68 14.31 26.32
CA ALA A 124 8.25 12.93 26.57
C ALA A 124 8.96 11.99 25.59
N SER A 125 9.92 11.22 26.11
CA SER A 125 10.80 10.39 25.29
C SER A 125 10.05 9.25 24.61
N ASN A 126 10.30 8.99 23.33
CA ASN A 126 9.71 7.90 22.54
C ASN A 126 8.17 7.86 22.61
N ALA A 127 7.52 9.01 22.79
CA ALA A 127 6.06 9.09 22.73
C ALA A 127 5.55 8.84 21.30
N GLY A 128 6.38 9.16 20.31
CA GLY A 128 6.20 8.85 18.90
C GLY A 128 5.26 9.82 18.17
N ALA A 129 5.39 9.88 16.85
CA ALA A 129 4.58 10.71 15.97
C ALA A 129 4.26 10.02 14.63
N ALA A 130 3.25 10.55 13.93
CA ALA A 130 3.05 10.25 12.51
C ALA A 130 2.87 11.54 11.69
N TYR A 131 3.44 11.57 10.49
CA TYR A 131 3.49 12.74 9.62
C TYR A 131 2.70 12.48 8.35
N VAL A 132 1.82 13.40 7.98
CA VAL A 132 1.00 13.30 6.77
C VAL A 132 1.54 14.24 5.71
N PHE A 133 1.86 13.71 4.54
CA PHE A 133 2.31 14.47 3.37
C PHE A 133 1.27 14.36 2.26
N VAL A 134 1.07 15.46 1.53
CA VAL A 134 0.16 15.51 0.37
C VAL A 134 0.88 15.98 -0.88
N ARG A 135 0.55 15.36 -2.00
CA ARG A 135 1.04 15.73 -3.32
C ARG A 135 0.11 16.70 -4.04
N SER A 136 0.66 17.82 -4.49
CA SER A 136 0.01 18.75 -5.40
C SER A 136 0.87 18.93 -6.66
N GLY A 137 0.38 18.42 -7.80
CA GLY A 137 1.19 18.31 -9.01
C GLY A 137 2.36 17.34 -8.80
N ASN A 138 3.60 17.86 -8.89
CA ASN A 138 4.82 17.08 -8.66
C ASN A 138 5.48 17.37 -7.30
N ALA A 139 4.89 18.26 -6.49
CA ALA A 139 5.45 18.65 -5.20
C ALA A 139 4.71 17.96 -4.07
N TRP A 140 5.47 17.44 -3.10
CA TRP A 140 4.96 16.97 -1.82
C TRP A 140 5.14 18.06 -0.77
N SER A 141 4.24 18.11 0.20
CA SER A 141 4.32 19.01 1.36
C SER A 141 3.68 18.33 2.57
N GLN A 142 4.24 18.54 3.76
CA GLN A 142 3.60 18.10 4.99
C GLN A 142 2.28 18.86 5.21
N GLN A 143 1.23 18.11 5.47
CA GLN A 143 -0.11 18.61 5.78
C GLN A 143 -0.43 18.51 7.28
N ALA A 144 0.08 17.49 7.97
CA ALA A 144 -0.18 17.31 9.39
C ALA A 144 0.96 16.59 10.12
N TYR A 145 1.00 16.84 11.43
CA TYR A 145 1.72 16.09 12.46
C TYR A 145 0.67 15.52 13.43
N LEU A 146 0.67 14.21 13.61
CA LEU A 146 -0.33 13.47 14.37
C LEU A 146 0.33 12.86 15.61
N LYS A 147 -0.39 12.95 16.73
CA LYS A 147 0.01 12.44 18.05
C LYS A 147 -1.19 11.83 18.75
N ALA A 148 -0.97 10.79 19.55
CA ALA A 148 -2.00 10.24 20.43
C ALA A 148 -2.74 11.33 21.24
N SER A 149 -4.01 11.11 21.56
CA SER A 149 -4.79 12.03 22.43
C SER A 149 -4.25 12.07 23.86
N ASN A 150 -3.60 11.00 24.28
CA ASN A 150 -3.03 10.74 25.60
C ASN A 150 -1.56 10.35 25.47
N ALA A 151 -0.78 11.09 24.68
CA ALA A 151 0.62 10.78 24.44
C ALA A 151 1.43 10.78 25.74
N GLU A 152 2.08 9.66 26.03
CA GLU A 152 2.99 9.47 27.16
C GLU A 152 4.35 8.93 26.69
N ALA A 153 5.36 9.02 27.57
CA ALA A 153 6.70 8.57 27.23
C ALA A 153 6.72 7.04 27.07
N GLY A 154 7.27 6.56 25.95
CA GLY A 154 7.35 5.13 25.64
C GLY A 154 6.18 4.55 24.85
N ASP A 155 5.11 5.32 24.60
CA ASP A 155 3.93 4.84 23.87
C ASP A 155 4.22 4.36 22.44
N GLY A 156 5.25 4.93 21.79
CA GLY A 156 5.69 4.52 20.47
C GLY A 156 4.68 4.82 19.35
N PHE A 157 3.91 5.91 19.45
CA PHE A 157 2.92 6.25 18.42
C PHE A 157 3.56 6.40 17.04
N GLY A 158 3.01 5.74 16.02
CA GLY A 158 3.62 5.68 14.69
C GLY A 158 4.41 4.41 14.42
N VAL A 159 4.43 3.43 15.35
CA VAL A 159 5.04 2.11 15.11
C VAL A 159 4.40 1.40 13.91
N SER A 160 3.11 1.62 13.67
CA SER A 160 2.39 1.11 12.51
C SER A 160 1.44 2.17 11.96
N VAL A 161 1.33 2.28 10.63
CA VAL A 161 0.43 3.23 9.97
C VAL A 161 -0.28 2.58 8.78
N ALA A 162 -1.55 2.92 8.57
CA ALA A 162 -2.26 2.58 7.33
C ALA A 162 -3.24 3.70 6.93
N ILE A 163 -3.49 3.84 5.63
CA ILE A 163 -4.37 4.88 5.08
C ILE A 163 -5.31 4.34 4.00
N SER A 164 -6.58 4.74 4.06
CA SER A 164 -7.57 4.51 3.00
C SER A 164 -8.33 5.80 2.72
N GLY A 165 -8.01 6.45 1.60
CA GLY A 165 -8.61 7.73 1.21
C GLY A 165 -8.34 8.83 2.24
N ASP A 166 -9.39 9.21 2.98
CA ASP A 166 -9.37 10.27 4.00
C ASP A 166 -9.29 9.74 5.44
N ALA A 167 -9.04 8.45 5.65
CA ALA A 167 -8.91 7.84 6.97
C ALA A 167 -7.52 7.24 7.17
N ILE A 168 -6.89 7.57 8.29
CA ILE A 168 -5.59 7.06 8.74
C ILE A 168 -5.81 6.29 10.04
N ILE A 169 -5.15 5.15 10.20
CA ILE A 169 -4.98 4.47 11.49
C ILE A 169 -3.50 4.49 11.85
N VAL A 170 -3.19 4.78 13.12
CA VAL A 170 -1.84 4.80 13.67
C VAL A 170 -1.80 3.98 14.96
N GLY A 171 -0.85 3.07 15.08
CA GLY A 171 -0.62 2.27 16.29
C GLY A 171 0.32 2.95 17.27
N ALA A 172 0.16 2.60 18.55
CA ALA A 172 1.03 2.91 19.67
C ALA A 172 1.05 1.68 20.59
N THR A 173 2.05 0.81 20.42
CA THR A 173 2.11 -0.50 21.10
C THR A 173 2.47 -0.37 22.57
N GLY A 174 3.17 0.70 22.95
CA GLY A 174 3.54 0.99 24.33
C GLY A 174 2.47 1.70 25.14
N GLU A 175 1.28 1.94 24.57
CA GLU A 175 0.20 2.61 25.31
C GLU A 175 -0.37 1.71 26.41
N ASP A 176 -0.40 2.22 27.64
CA ASP A 176 -0.57 1.39 28.84
C ASP A 176 -2.00 1.37 29.42
N SER A 177 -2.93 2.15 28.86
CA SER A 177 -4.28 2.25 29.41
C SER A 177 -4.99 0.91 29.46
N ASN A 178 -5.70 0.63 30.55
CA ASN A 178 -6.56 -0.54 30.67
C ASN A 178 -7.94 -0.37 30.01
N ALA A 179 -8.13 0.69 29.22
CA ALA A 179 -9.34 0.91 28.44
C ALA A 179 -9.61 -0.27 27.49
N THR A 180 -10.89 -0.57 27.27
CA THR A 180 -11.33 -1.60 26.32
C THR A 180 -12.25 -1.01 25.26
N GLY A 181 -12.33 -1.68 24.10
CA GLY A 181 -13.24 -1.32 23.02
C GLY A 181 -12.91 0.01 22.35
N VAL A 182 -13.92 0.85 22.08
CA VAL A 182 -13.76 2.10 21.32
C VAL A 182 -14.03 3.31 22.21
N ASN A 183 -13.11 4.27 22.20
CA ASN A 183 -13.17 5.52 22.96
C ASN A 183 -13.36 5.30 24.47
N GLY A 184 -12.71 4.27 25.02
CA GLY A 184 -12.64 4.02 26.46
C GLY A 184 -11.86 5.10 27.22
N ASN A 185 -11.91 5.04 28.55
CA ASN A 185 -11.21 5.99 29.43
C ASN A 185 -9.70 5.72 29.46
N GLN A 186 -8.92 6.64 28.89
CA GLN A 186 -7.48 6.52 28.68
C GLN A 186 -6.62 6.74 29.94
N VAL A 187 -7.20 7.12 31.09
CA VAL A 187 -6.41 7.64 32.24
C VAL A 187 -5.70 6.56 33.07
N ASN A 188 -6.13 5.31 33.02
CA ASN A 188 -5.64 4.27 33.92
C ASN A 188 -4.63 3.34 33.24
N ASN A 189 -3.34 3.54 33.50
CA ASN A 189 -2.24 2.80 32.87
C ASN A 189 -1.88 1.51 33.61
N SER A 190 -2.88 0.73 34.01
CA SER A 190 -2.67 -0.52 34.75
C SER A 190 -2.44 -1.74 33.84
N ALA A 191 -2.40 -1.57 32.52
CA ALA A 191 -2.22 -2.62 31.53
C ALA A 191 -1.02 -2.28 30.63
N ASP A 192 0.18 -2.40 31.21
CA ASP A 192 1.47 -2.10 30.58
C ASP A 192 1.57 -2.70 29.17
N GLN A 193 1.95 -1.90 28.18
CA GLN A 193 2.13 -2.26 26.77
C GLN A 193 0.93 -3.02 26.17
N SER A 194 -0.28 -2.73 26.67
CA SER A 194 -1.50 -3.31 26.11
C SER A 194 -1.86 -2.74 24.74
N GLY A 195 -1.30 -1.57 24.41
CA GLY A 195 -1.31 -0.94 23.10
C GLY A 195 -2.66 -0.31 22.71
N ALA A 196 -2.63 0.59 21.73
CA ALA A 196 -3.79 1.29 21.20
C ALA A 196 -3.63 1.71 19.74
N ALA A 197 -4.75 1.76 19.00
CA ALA A 197 -4.78 2.34 17.66
C ALA A 197 -5.67 3.59 17.61
N TYR A 198 -5.24 4.59 16.83
CA TYR A 198 -5.90 5.89 16.73
C TYR A 198 -6.34 6.13 15.29
N VAL A 199 -7.61 6.46 15.09
CA VAL A 199 -8.15 6.76 13.76
C VAL A 199 -8.26 8.26 13.57
N TYR A 200 -7.65 8.79 12.50
CA TYR A 200 -7.76 10.18 12.08
C TYR A 200 -8.52 10.28 10.77
N VAL A 201 -9.34 11.32 10.62
CA VAL A 201 -10.09 11.59 9.39
C VAL A 201 -9.83 12.99 8.86
N ARG A 202 -9.79 13.13 7.54
CA ARG A 202 -9.61 14.40 6.84
C ARG A 202 -10.94 15.02 6.45
N SER A 203 -11.09 16.32 6.72
CA SER A 203 -12.14 17.17 6.17
C SER A 203 -11.50 18.41 5.55
N GLY A 204 -11.53 18.50 4.22
CA GLY A 204 -10.78 19.52 3.49
C GLY A 204 -9.27 19.34 3.65
N ALA A 205 -8.60 20.30 4.29
CA ALA A 205 -7.17 20.22 4.61
C ALA A 205 -6.88 19.86 6.08
N THR A 206 -7.92 19.70 6.90
CA THR A 206 -7.78 19.49 8.34
C THR A 206 -7.96 18.02 8.69
N TRP A 207 -7.08 17.52 9.55
CA TRP A 207 -7.18 16.20 10.16
C TRP A 207 -7.71 16.32 11.59
N SER A 208 -8.50 15.35 12.03
CA SER A 208 -8.97 15.23 13.42
C SER A 208 -9.07 13.77 13.83
N GLN A 209 -8.74 13.46 15.08
CA GLN A 209 -8.97 12.12 15.64
C GLN A 209 -10.48 11.83 15.70
N GLN A 210 -10.87 10.69 15.14
CA GLN A 210 -12.23 10.16 15.13
C GLN A 210 -12.42 9.06 16.17
N ALA A 211 -11.39 8.24 16.44
CA ALA A 211 -11.49 7.16 17.39
C ALA A 211 -10.15 6.81 18.06
N TYR A 212 -10.27 6.25 19.26
CA TYR A 212 -9.27 5.50 19.99
C TYR A 212 -9.77 4.04 20.11
N LEU A 213 -8.97 3.08 19.68
CA LEU A 213 -9.33 1.67 19.56
C LEU A 213 -8.44 0.85 20.50
N LYS A 214 -9.09 -0.03 21.27
CA LYS A 214 -8.47 -1.04 22.14
C LYS A 214 -9.06 -2.41 21.86
N ALA A 215 -8.31 -3.45 22.19
CA ALA A 215 -8.85 -4.80 22.32
C ALA A 215 -10.05 -4.82 23.28
N ILE A 216 -10.98 -5.76 23.09
CA ILE A 216 -12.10 -5.94 24.03
C ILE A 216 -11.64 -6.64 25.33
N ASN A 217 -10.57 -7.43 25.22
CA ASN A 217 -9.91 -8.23 26.25
C ASN A 217 -8.50 -7.69 26.51
N THR A 218 -8.35 -6.37 26.64
CA THR A 218 -7.07 -5.70 26.90
C THR A 218 -6.26 -6.39 28.01
N GLY A 219 -5.16 -7.03 27.62
CA GLY A 219 -4.14 -7.60 28.48
C GLY A 219 -2.85 -6.80 28.45
N ALA A 220 -2.07 -6.88 29.52
CA ALA A 220 -0.74 -6.30 29.55
C ALA A 220 0.19 -7.09 28.62
N ASN A 221 1.09 -6.41 27.91
CA ASN A 221 2.03 -6.94 26.92
C ASN A 221 1.40 -7.52 25.64
N ASP A 222 0.08 -7.48 25.47
CA ASP A 222 -0.57 -7.95 24.23
C ASP A 222 -0.11 -7.19 22.97
N GLN A 223 0.49 -5.99 23.14
CA GLN A 223 1.01 -5.12 22.08
C GLN A 223 0.00 -4.90 20.94
N PHE A 224 -1.25 -4.59 21.32
CA PHE A 224 -2.28 -4.22 20.36
C PHE A 224 -1.79 -3.06 19.50
N SER A 225 -2.04 -3.14 18.19
CA SER A 225 -1.58 -2.22 17.15
C SER A 225 -0.15 -2.36 16.67
N TRP A 226 0.52 -3.48 16.96
CA TRP A 226 1.78 -3.83 16.30
C TRP A 226 1.65 -3.80 14.77
N SER A 227 0.52 -4.29 14.26
CA SER A 227 0.17 -4.19 12.85
C SER A 227 -1.22 -3.58 12.68
N VAL A 228 -1.40 -2.74 11.66
CA VAL A 228 -2.68 -2.09 11.34
C VAL A 228 -2.95 -2.10 9.85
N ALA A 229 -4.21 -2.25 9.46
CA ALA A 229 -4.65 -2.12 8.07
C ALA A 229 -6.03 -1.49 7.98
N ILE A 230 -6.31 -0.74 6.91
CA ILE A 230 -7.62 -0.10 6.68
C ILE A 230 -8.03 -0.17 5.20
N SER A 231 -9.29 -0.53 4.95
CA SER A 231 -9.91 -0.54 3.62
C SER A 231 -11.32 0.04 3.72
N GLY A 232 -11.47 1.29 3.29
CA GLY A 232 -12.74 2.02 3.39
C GLY A 232 -13.20 2.17 4.84
N ASP A 233 -14.25 1.43 5.21
CA ASP A 233 -14.87 1.46 6.53
C ASP A 233 -14.46 0.26 7.42
N THR A 234 -13.54 -0.59 6.95
CA THR A 234 -13.01 -1.73 7.72
C THR A 234 -11.58 -1.45 8.14
N ALA A 235 -11.30 -1.53 9.44
CA ALA A 235 -9.95 -1.51 10.00
C ALA A 235 -9.65 -2.86 10.68
N VAL A 236 -8.39 -3.29 10.61
CA VAL A 236 -7.88 -4.48 11.28
C VAL A 236 -6.67 -4.08 12.11
N VAL A 237 -6.60 -4.58 13.34
CA VAL A 237 -5.52 -4.33 14.27
C VAL A 237 -5.01 -5.65 14.83
N GLY A 238 -3.71 -5.92 14.69
CA GLY A 238 -3.06 -7.09 15.27
C GLY A 238 -2.57 -6.84 16.70
N ALA A 239 -2.58 -7.89 17.52
CA ALA A 239 -2.01 -7.96 18.86
C ALA A 239 -1.27 -9.29 18.96
N PHE A 240 -0.02 -9.32 18.49
CA PHE A 240 0.68 -10.58 18.21
C PHE A 240 1.13 -11.33 19.47
N LEU A 241 1.16 -10.66 20.62
CA LEU A 241 1.49 -11.25 21.93
C LEU A 241 0.23 -11.52 22.79
N GLU A 242 -0.96 -11.52 22.19
CA GLU A 242 -2.19 -11.83 22.92
C GLU A 242 -2.24 -13.32 23.33
N ASP A 243 -2.50 -13.60 24.61
CA ASP A 243 -2.27 -14.91 25.22
C ASP A 243 -3.42 -15.94 25.11
N SER A 244 -4.61 -15.56 24.62
CA SER A 244 -5.73 -16.48 24.76
C SER A 244 -5.64 -17.71 23.85
N ASN A 245 -6.04 -18.86 24.36
CA ASN A 245 -6.17 -20.12 23.64
C ASN A 245 -7.48 -20.19 22.82
N ALA A 246 -8.05 -19.03 22.48
CA ALA A 246 -9.21 -18.97 21.62
C ALA A 246 -8.86 -19.43 20.20
N VAL A 247 -9.82 -20.03 19.51
CA VAL A 247 -9.66 -20.51 18.12
C VAL A 247 -10.69 -19.87 17.19
N GLY A 248 -10.29 -19.63 15.95
CA GLY A 248 -11.17 -19.14 14.89
C GLY A 248 -11.77 -17.76 15.18
N VAL A 249 -13.10 -17.62 15.02
CA VAL A 249 -13.77 -16.32 15.07
C VAL A 249 -14.59 -16.19 16.34
N ASN A 250 -14.33 -15.15 17.13
CA ASN A 250 -14.99 -14.86 18.42
C ASN A 250 -14.94 -16.04 19.41
N GLY A 251 -13.79 -16.72 19.49
CA GLY A 251 -13.50 -17.69 20.54
C GLY A 251 -13.42 -17.05 21.94
N ASN A 252 -13.20 -17.87 22.97
CA ASN A 252 -13.13 -17.40 24.36
C ASN A 252 -11.83 -16.62 24.64
N SER A 253 -11.86 -15.31 24.45
CA SER A 253 -10.71 -14.40 24.61
C SER A 253 -10.26 -14.17 26.06
N ALA A 254 -10.76 -14.97 27.03
CA ALA A 254 -10.39 -14.89 28.44
C ALA A 254 -9.53 -16.08 28.91
N ASP A 255 -9.34 -17.08 28.05
CA ASP A 255 -8.56 -18.28 28.35
C ASP A 255 -7.08 -18.07 28.01
N ASN A 256 -6.30 -17.44 28.88
CA ASN A 256 -4.87 -17.14 28.62
C ASN A 256 -3.93 -18.34 28.85
N SER A 257 -4.31 -19.52 28.38
CA SER A 257 -3.51 -20.75 28.52
C SER A 257 -2.51 -20.99 27.37
N SER A 258 -2.44 -20.10 26.37
CA SER A 258 -1.57 -20.22 25.19
C SER A 258 -0.79 -18.93 24.95
N SER A 259 0.30 -18.73 25.69
CA SER A 259 1.08 -17.50 25.68
C SER A 259 1.54 -17.11 24.28
N ASP A 260 1.51 -15.80 24.00
CA ASP A 260 1.97 -15.20 22.74
C ASP A 260 1.38 -15.84 21.47
N SER A 261 0.18 -16.41 21.58
CA SER A 261 -0.50 -17.05 20.44
C SER A 261 -1.08 -16.04 19.45
N GLY A 262 -1.30 -14.81 19.90
CA GLY A 262 -1.63 -13.63 19.12
C GLY A 262 -3.08 -13.56 18.63
N ALA A 263 -3.54 -12.36 18.28
CA ALA A 263 -4.89 -12.08 17.80
C ALA A 263 -4.95 -10.97 16.73
N ALA A 264 -6.08 -10.92 16.01
CA ALA A 264 -6.45 -9.76 15.20
C ALA A 264 -7.89 -9.32 15.46
N TYR A 265 -8.13 -8.01 15.43
CA TYR A 265 -9.40 -7.38 15.76
C TYR A 265 -9.90 -6.58 14.56
N VAL A 266 -11.14 -6.83 14.15
CA VAL A 266 -11.78 -6.12 13.03
C VAL A 266 -12.75 -5.08 13.57
N PHE A 267 -12.54 -3.82 13.20
CA PHE A 267 -13.41 -2.69 13.52
C PHE A 267 -14.11 -2.19 12.26
N ILE A 268 -15.38 -1.80 12.41
CA ILE A 268 -16.19 -1.24 11.32
C ILE A 268 -16.65 0.16 11.67
N ARG A 269 -16.56 1.05 10.69
CA ARG A 269 -17.12 2.39 10.74
C ARG A 269 -18.54 2.42 10.20
N SER A 270 -19.46 3.00 10.97
CA SER A 270 -20.81 3.34 10.54
C SER A 270 -21.08 4.81 10.81
N GLY A 271 -21.14 5.61 9.75
CA GLY A 271 -21.12 7.07 9.87
C GLY A 271 -19.82 7.56 10.50
N ASN A 272 -19.92 8.18 11.68
CA ASN A 272 -18.76 8.67 12.44
C ASN A 272 -18.33 7.75 13.58
N ALA A 273 -19.06 6.65 13.82
CA ALA A 273 -18.79 5.74 14.93
C ALA A 273 -18.01 4.52 14.46
N TRP A 274 -16.99 4.13 15.22
CA TRP A 274 -16.30 2.86 15.08
C TRP A 274 -16.79 1.87 16.13
N SER A 275 -16.84 0.60 15.79
CA SER A 275 -17.16 -0.50 16.71
C SER A 275 -16.39 -1.74 16.32
N GLN A 276 -15.92 -2.52 17.30
CA GLN A 276 -15.38 -3.85 17.03
C GLN A 276 -16.50 -4.74 16.46
N GLN A 277 -16.26 -5.33 15.30
CA GLN A 277 -17.16 -6.30 14.67
C GLN A 277 -16.80 -7.73 15.07
N THR A 278 -15.50 -8.07 15.09
CA THR A 278 -15.07 -9.44 15.41
C THR A 278 -13.66 -9.47 15.96
N TYR A 279 -13.39 -10.53 16.73
CA TYR A 279 -12.09 -10.99 17.16
C TYR A 279 -11.71 -12.25 16.34
N LEU A 280 -10.47 -12.32 15.86
CA LEU A 280 -9.94 -13.36 14.98
C LEU A 280 -8.73 -14.03 15.63
N LYS A 281 -8.70 -15.36 15.54
CA LYS A 281 -7.61 -16.25 15.94
C LYS A 281 -7.32 -17.26 14.86
N ALA A 282 -6.12 -17.83 14.90
CA ALA A 282 -5.78 -19.03 14.15
C ALA A 282 -6.82 -20.15 14.42
N SER A 283 -7.03 -21.03 13.44
CA SER A 283 -7.83 -22.26 13.65
C SER A 283 -7.10 -23.30 14.49
N ASN A 284 -5.78 -23.17 14.60
CA ASN A 284 -4.84 -24.08 15.25
C ASN A 284 -3.92 -23.32 16.21
N THR A 285 -4.48 -22.41 17.00
CA THR A 285 -3.76 -21.60 18.00
C THR A 285 -2.72 -22.42 18.78
N GLY A 286 -1.46 -22.02 18.68
CA GLY A 286 -0.33 -22.53 19.43
C GLY A 286 0.39 -21.45 20.24
N VAL A 287 1.23 -21.88 21.18
CA VAL A 287 2.10 -21.00 21.97
C VAL A 287 3.16 -20.41 21.03
N GLU A 288 3.42 -19.10 21.15
CA GLU A 288 4.43 -18.38 20.35
C GLU A 288 4.17 -18.37 18.82
N ASP A 289 2.99 -18.82 18.37
CA ASP A 289 2.58 -18.75 16.94
C ASP A 289 2.47 -17.30 16.43
N VAL A 290 2.31 -16.32 17.34
CA VAL A 290 2.28 -14.87 17.10
C VAL A 290 1.31 -14.40 16.02
N PHE A 291 0.10 -14.95 16.00
CA PHE A 291 -0.94 -14.57 15.06
C PHE A 291 -1.27 -13.07 15.17
N GLY A 292 -1.33 -12.34 14.05
CA GLY A 292 -1.55 -10.89 14.08
C GLY A 292 -0.26 -10.07 14.05
N ALA A 293 0.91 -10.73 13.95
CA ALA A 293 2.18 -10.07 13.66
C ALA A 293 2.13 -9.18 12.40
N SER A 294 1.37 -9.61 11.39
CA SER A 294 1.07 -8.79 10.22
C SER A 294 -0.41 -8.93 9.81
N VAL A 295 -1.04 -7.83 9.39
CA VAL A 295 -2.44 -7.83 8.95
C VAL A 295 -2.61 -7.03 7.66
N ALA A 296 -3.51 -7.48 6.80
CA ALA A 296 -3.91 -6.74 5.61
C ALA A 296 -5.41 -6.92 5.33
N VAL A 297 -6.04 -5.90 4.75
CA VAL A 297 -7.48 -5.94 4.42
C VAL A 297 -7.77 -5.36 3.03
N SER A 298 -8.62 -6.06 2.28
CA SER A 298 -9.18 -5.56 1.03
C SER A 298 -10.67 -5.87 0.98
N GLY A 299 -11.50 -4.84 1.18
CA GLY A 299 -12.95 -4.99 1.25
C GLY A 299 -13.40 -5.95 2.34
N ASP A 300 -13.90 -7.12 1.93
CA ASP A 300 -14.43 -8.18 2.79
C ASP A 300 -13.43 -9.33 3.04
N THR A 301 -12.15 -9.15 2.71
CA THR A 301 -11.11 -10.16 2.94
C THR A 301 -10.02 -9.60 3.85
N VAL A 302 -9.71 -10.34 4.90
CA VAL A 302 -8.61 -10.07 5.84
C VAL A 302 -7.58 -11.19 5.72
N VAL A 303 -6.31 -10.82 5.70
CA VAL A 303 -5.18 -11.75 5.78
C VAL A 303 -4.42 -11.44 7.07
N VAL A 304 -4.08 -12.49 7.82
CA VAL A 304 -3.32 -12.38 9.06
C VAL A 304 -2.12 -13.32 9.01
N GLY A 305 -0.93 -12.79 9.26
CA GLY A 305 0.30 -13.56 9.36
C GLY A 305 0.56 -14.07 10.78
N SER A 306 1.24 -15.22 10.87
CA SER A 306 1.59 -15.93 12.10
C SER A 306 2.96 -16.58 11.85
N TYR A 307 4.03 -15.80 11.95
CA TYR A 307 5.34 -16.26 11.48
C TYR A 307 5.98 -17.32 12.38
N GLY A 308 5.52 -17.46 13.63
CA GLY A 308 5.97 -18.49 14.57
C GLY A 308 5.20 -19.82 14.45
N GLU A 309 4.28 -19.95 13.49
CA GLU A 309 3.50 -21.18 13.34
C GLU A 309 4.36 -22.37 12.86
N ASP A 310 4.24 -23.50 13.55
CA ASP A 310 5.20 -24.61 13.45
C ASP A 310 4.88 -25.69 12.39
N SER A 311 3.80 -25.55 11.61
CA SER A 311 3.34 -26.67 10.80
C SER A 311 4.31 -27.00 9.67
N SER A 312 4.70 -28.27 9.52
CA SER A 312 5.51 -28.68 8.35
C SER A 312 4.68 -28.91 7.07
N SER A 313 3.39 -28.53 7.07
CA SER A 313 2.57 -28.59 5.87
C SER A 313 2.96 -27.52 4.84
N THR A 314 2.67 -27.78 3.56
CA THR A 314 2.96 -26.86 2.46
C THR A 314 1.71 -26.49 1.68
N GLY A 315 1.75 -25.36 0.99
CA GLY A 315 0.68 -24.93 0.11
C GLY A 315 -0.55 -24.42 0.86
N ILE A 316 -1.74 -24.96 0.55
CA ILE A 316 -3.01 -24.37 0.98
C ILE A 316 -3.86 -25.43 1.67
N ASN A 317 -4.37 -25.09 2.86
CA ASN A 317 -5.22 -25.94 3.69
C ASN A 317 -4.59 -27.31 3.99
N GLY A 318 -3.28 -27.31 4.26
CA GLY A 318 -2.54 -28.48 4.73
C GLY A 318 -2.89 -28.87 6.18
N ASP A 319 -2.19 -29.88 6.70
CA ASP A 319 -2.36 -30.35 8.07
C ASP A 319 -1.81 -29.35 9.10
N GLN A 320 -2.72 -28.69 9.80
CA GLN A 320 -2.43 -27.67 10.80
C GLN A 320 -2.03 -28.24 12.17
N ALA A 321 -2.15 -29.55 12.39
CA ALA A 321 -1.76 -30.17 13.66
C ALA A 321 -0.29 -30.62 13.68
N ASN A 322 0.43 -30.43 12.58
CA ASN A 322 1.75 -31.02 12.33
C ASN A 322 2.91 -30.07 12.68
N ASN A 323 3.25 -29.92 13.96
CA ASN A 323 4.28 -28.96 14.43
C ASN A 323 5.72 -29.47 14.24
N GLY A 324 6.04 -29.94 13.03
CA GLY A 324 7.34 -30.55 12.69
C GLY A 324 8.38 -29.58 12.11
N ALA A 325 8.04 -28.32 11.87
CA ALA A 325 8.93 -27.32 11.30
C ALA A 325 8.79 -25.99 12.06
N THR A 326 9.55 -25.86 13.15
CA THR A 326 9.50 -24.70 14.05
C THR A 326 9.66 -23.39 13.29
N ASP A 327 8.81 -22.39 13.58
CA ASP A 327 8.85 -21.05 12.96
C ASP A 327 8.79 -21.07 11.43
N SER A 328 8.23 -22.12 10.82
CA SER A 328 8.05 -22.18 9.36
C SER A 328 6.98 -21.19 8.88
N GLY A 329 6.09 -20.79 9.78
CA GLY A 329 5.16 -19.68 9.66
C GLY A 329 3.94 -19.96 8.79
N ALA A 330 2.85 -19.21 9.00
CA ALA A 330 1.60 -19.34 8.26
C ALA A 330 0.94 -17.99 7.97
N ALA A 331 -0.02 -18.01 7.02
CA ALA A 331 -0.97 -16.92 6.85
C ALA A 331 -2.41 -17.44 6.75
N TYR A 332 -3.35 -16.71 7.35
CA TYR A 332 -4.75 -17.09 7.46
C TYR A 332 -5.63 -16.07 6.73
N VAL A 333 -6.56 -16.56 5.93
CA VAL A 333 -7.50 -15.71 5.18
C VAL A 333 -8.87 -15.81 5.80
N PHE A 334 -9.44 -14.67 6.19
CA PHE A 334 -10.81 -14.56 6.67
C PHE A 334 -11.64 -13.78 5.66
N VAL A 335 -12.88 -14.22 5.43
CA VAL A 335 -13.82 -13.56 4.52
C VAL A 335 -15.11 -13.23 5.26
N ARG A 336 -15.61 -12.01 5.03
CA ARG A 336 -16.92 -11.56 5.50
C ARG A 336 -18.00 -11.90 4.49
N ASN A 337 -18.98 -12.70 4.90
CA ASN A 337 -20.16 -13.00 4.11
C ASN A 337 -21.41 -12.64 4.93
N SER A 338 -22.25 -11.75 4.40
CA SER A 338 -23.48 -11.29 5.07
C SER A 338 -23.27 -10.80 6.52
N GLY A 339 -22.15 -10.11 6.77
CA GLY A 339 -21.80 -9.57 8.08
C GLY A 339 -21.04 -10.54 9.01
N THR A 340 -20.90 -11.81 8.65
CA THR A 340 -20.20 -12.82 9.43
C THR A 340 -18.83 -13.11 8.85
N TRP A 341 -17.79 -13.11 9.69
CA TRP A 341 -16.44 -13.51 9.31
C TRP A 341 -16.25 -15.01 9.52
N SER A 342 -15.53 -15.65 8.59
CA SER A 342 -15.10 -17.03 8.69
C SER A 342 -13.75 -17.21 8.02
N GLN A 343 -12.92 -18.10 8.55
CA GLN A 343 -11.69 -18.49 7.86
C GLN A 343 -12.02 -19.22 6.56
N GLN A 344 -11.41 -18.78 5.47
CA GLN A 344 -11.51 -19.35 4.15
C GLN A 344 -10.28 -20.21 3.79
N ALA A 345 -9.09 -19.80 4.24
CA ALA A 345 -7.86 -20.50 3.91
C ALA A 345 -6.82 -20.39 5.02
N TYR A 346 -5.97 -21.42 5.06
CA TYR A 346 -4.70 -21.48 5.76
C TYR A 346 -3.61 -21.68 4.71
N LEU A 347 -2.56 -20.87 4.74
CA LEU A 347 -1.53 -20.79 3.71
C LEU A 347 -0.17 -21.04 4.31
N LYS A 348 0.63 -21.80 3.57
CA LYS A 348 2.03 -22.11 3.83
C LYS A 348 2.85 -21.85 2.59
N ALA A 349 4.15 -21.62 2.78
CA ALA A 349 5.10 -21.66 1.67
C ALA A 349 5.02 -23.01 0.93
N SER A 350 5.31 -22.99 -0.38
CA SER A 350 5.40 -24.24 -1.17
C SER A 350 6.61 -25.09 -0.80
N ASN A 351 7.62 -24.45 -0.21
CA ASN A 351 8.88 -24.99 0.27
C ASN A 351 9.06 -24.70 1.76
N ALA A 352 7.99 -24.82 2.56
CA ALA A 352 8.06 -24.49 3.99
C ALA A 352 9.14 -25.31 4.71
N GLU A 353 10.12 -24.62 5.29
CA GLU A 353 11.17 -25.18 6.14
C GLU A 353 11.21 -24.45 7.48
N ALA A 354 11.87 -25.06 8.47
CA ALA A 354 11.96 -24.50 9.80
C ALA A 354 12.76 -23.20 9.78
N GLY A 355 12.24 -22.14 10.42
CA GLY A 355 12.88 -20.83 10.48
C GLY A 355 12.61 -19.90 9.29
N ASP A 356 11.89 -20.33 8.25
CA ASP A 356 11.61 -19.48 7.07
C ASP A 356 10.71 -18.27 7.38
N THR A 357 9.94 -18.30 8.48
CA THR A 357 9.06 -17.22 8.97
C THR A 357 8.00 -16.75 7.97
N PHE A 358 7.39 -17.67 7.21
CA PHE A 358 6.30 -17.32 6.29
C PHE A 358 5.14 -16.62 7.03
N GLY A 359 4.65 -15.51 6.50
CA GLY A 359 3.63 -14.70 7.19
C GLY A 359 4.20 -13.56 8.01
N TYR A 360 5.52 -13.35 8.01
CA TYR A 360 6.13 -12.19 8.63
C TYR A 360 5.54 -10.87 8.11
N SER A 361 5.33 -10.79 6.80
CA SER A 361 4.65 -9.65 6.16
C SER A 361 3.53 -10.14 5.23
N VAL A 362 2.40 -9.43 5.20
CA VAL A 362 1.26 -9.77 4.34
C VAL A 362 0.68 -8.51 3.69
N ALA A 363 0.23 -8.64 2.44
CA ALA A 363 -0.51 -7.58 1.75
C ALA A 363 -1.56 -8.17 0.80
N ILE A 364 -2.70 -7.48 0.63
CA ILE A 364 -3.79 -7.93 -0.25
C ILE A 364 -4.40 -6.77 -1.05
N SER A 365 -4.66 -7.02 -2.33
CA SER A 365 -5.39 -6.11 -3.23
C SER A 365 -6.39 -6.91 -4.05
N GLY A 366 -7.67 -6.85 -3.67
CA GLY A 366 -8.72 -7.65 -4.28
C GLY A 366 -8.44 -9.15 -4.12
N GLU A 367 -8.34 -9.87 -5.24
CA GLU A 367 -8.17 -11.32 -5.28
C GLU A 367 -6.70 -11.76 -5.32
N THR A 368 -5.74 -10.87 -5.07
CA THR A 368 -4.30 -11.19 -5.06
C THR A 368 -3.69 -10.76 -3.75
N MET A 369 -2.98 -11.69 -3.10
CA MET A 369 -2.20 -11.41 -1.89
C MET A 369 -0.73 -11.79 -2.08
N VAL A 370 0.10 -11.19 -1.25
CA VAL A 370 1.53 -11.45 -1.15
C VAL A 370 1.85 -11.76 0.30
N VAL A 371 2.66 -12.78 0.53
CA VAL A 371 3.14 -13.18 1.86
C VAL A 371 4.67 -13.26 1.82
N GLY A 372 5.34 -12.57 2.74
CA GLY A 372 6.79 -12.62 2.89
C GLY A 372 7.24 -13.74 3.84
N ALA A 373 8.41 -14.30 3.55
CA ALA A 373 9.16 -15.24 4.38
C ALA A 373 10.62 -14.76 4.32
N PHE A 374 10.97 -13.80 5.17
CA PHE A 374 12.21 -13.04 4.98
C PHE A 374 13.47 -13.82 5.36
N LEU A 375 13.31 -14.95 6.06
CA LEU A 375 14.37 -15.90 6.40
C LEU A 375 14.37 -17.15 5.49
N ASP A 376 13.59 -17.17 4.40
CA ASP A 376 13.66 -18.25 3.39
C ASP A 376 15.09 -18.39 2.85
N ASP A 377 15.64 -19.60 2.97
CA ASP A 377 16.94 -19.96 2.44
C ASP A 377 16.81 -20.39 0.98
N SER A 378 17.20 -19.54 0.02
CA SER A 378 17.32 -19.99 -1.37
C SER A 378 18.20 -19.11 -2.26
N SER A 379 19.07 -19.72 -3.07
CA SER A 379 19.86 -19.02 -4.10
C SER A 379 19.05 -18.63 -5.35
N ALA A 380 17.76 -18.99 -5.39
CA ALA A 380 16.88 -18.64 -6.49
C ALA A 380 16.83 -17.13 -6.72
N THR A 381 16.70 -16.73 -7.99
CA THR A 381 16.56 -15.32 -8.38
C THR A 381 15.33 -15.11 -9.25
N GLY A 382 14.77 -13.91 -9.21
CA GLY A 382 13.65 -13.51 -10.06
C GLY A 382 12.34 -14.21 -9.69
N VAL A 383 11.68 -14.84 -10.67
CA VAL A 383 10.32 -15.38 -10.52
C VAL A 383 10.33 -16.89 -10.78
N ASN A 384 9.80 -17.66 -9.83
CA ASN A 384 9.67 -19.11 -9.89
C ASN A 384 11.01 -19.83 -10.14
N GLY A 385 12.08 -19.36 -9.49
CA GLY A 385 13.36 -20.05 -9.44
C GLY A 385 13.30 -21.37 -8.65
N ASN A 386 14.44 -22.05 -8.54
CA ASN A 386 14.54 -23.32 -7.82
C ASN A 386 14.50 -23.10 -6.30
N GLN A 387 13.33 -23.33 -5.71
CA GLN A 387 13.08 -23.15 -4.27
C GLN A 387 13.88 -24.12 -3.37
N ALA A 388 14.44 -25.20 -3.91
CA ALA A 388 15.13 -26.23 -3.13
C ALA A 388 16.65 -26.02 -3.00
N ASP A 389 17.19 -24.91 -3.53
CA ASP A 389 18.61 -24.60 -3.42
C ASP A 389 18.89 -23.64 -2.27
N ASN A 390 19.06 -24.17 -1.07
CA ASN A 390 19.17 -23.40 0.17
C ASN A 390 20.61 -22.89 0.43
N SER A 391 21.39 -22.67 -0.62
CA SER A 391 22.80 -22.23 -0.49
C SER A 391 22.96 -20.73 -0.17
N ALA A 392 21.89 -19.95 -0.23
CA ALA A 392 21.87 -18.54 0.18
C ALA A 392 20.96 -18.35 1.41
N ILE A 393 21.56 -18.48 2.58
CA ILE A 393 20.91 -18.40 3.89
C ILE A 393 20.28 -17.02 4.12
N ASP A 394 19.07 -16.97 4.67
CA ASP A 394 18.31 -15.76 5.02
C ASP A 394 18.20 -14.75 3.86
N SER A 395 18.21 -15.25 2.63
CA SER A 395 18.09 -14.40 1.44
C SER A 395 16.66 -13.94 1.20
N GLY A 396 15.69 -14.66 1.79
CA GLY A 396 14.29 -14.30 1.88
C GLY A 396 13.50 -14.48 0.59
N ALA A 397 12.18 -14.57 0.72
CA ALA A 397 11.24 -14.76 -0.39
C ALA A 397 9.90 -14.05 -0.18
N ALA A 398 9.14 -13.94 -1.27
CA ALA A 398 7.72 -13.59 -1.22
C ALA A 398 6.87 -14.49 -2.13
N TYR A 399 5.67 -14.83 -1.68
CA TYR A 399 4.76 -15.76 -2.33
C TYR A 399 3.50 -15.04 -2.74
N VAL A 400 3.10 -15.19 -4.00
CA VAL A 400 1.89 -14.56 -4.54
C VAL A 400 0.79 -15.60 -4.64
N PHE A 401 -0.34 -15.33 -3.99
CA PHE A 401 -1.54 -16.17 -4.08
C PHE A 401 -2.67 -15.43 -4.78
N VAL A 402 -3.43 -16.14 -5.60
CA VAL A 402 -4.58 -15.60 -6.34
C VAL A 402 -5.82 -16.42 -6.06
N ARG A 403 -6.93 -15.73 -5.78
CA ARG A 403 -8.24 -16.32 -5.62
C ARG A 403 -8.98 -16.35 -6.96
N SER A 404 -9.52 -17.53 -7.28
CA SER A 404 -10.34 -17.75 -8.46
C SER A 404 -11.44 -18.76 -8.15
N GLY A 405 -12.70 -18.41 -8.44
CA GLY A 405 -13.85 -19.28 -8.15
C GLY A 405 -13.98 -19.63 -6.67
N GLY A 406 -13.55 -18.76 -5.76
CA GLY A 406 -13.58 -18.99 -4.32
C GLY A 406 -12.38 -19.75 -3.74
N ASN A 407 -11.45 -20.25 -4.58
CA ASN A 407 -10.28 -21.01 -4.15
C ASN A 407 -9.00 -20.19 -4.33
N TRP A 408 -8.10 -20.27 -3.36
CA TRP A 408 -6.76 -19.71 -3.46
C TRP A 408 -5.81 -20.68 -4.16
N SER A 409 -4.82 -20.14 -4.87
CA SER A 409 -3.73 -20.89 -5.50
C SER A 409 -2.47 -20.04 -5.50
N GLN A 410 -1.31 -20.64 -5.28
CA GLN A 410 -0.04 -19.93 -5.44
C GLN A 410 0.22 -19.70 -6.94
N GLN A 411 0.40 -18.43 -7.31
CA GLN A 411 0.71 -18.00 -8.67
C GLN A 411 2.21 -17.78 -8.88
N ALA A 412 2.95 -17.35 -7.87
CA ALA A 412 4.38 -17.11 -7.98
C ALA A 412 5.14 -17.26 -6.67
N TYR A 413 6.42 -17.58 -6.81
CA TYR A 413 7.49 -17.40 -5.82
C TYR A 413 8.43 -16.31 -6.35
N LEU A 414 8.70 -15.30 -5.55
CA LEU A 414 9.45 -14.11 -5.92
C LEU A 414 10.73 -14.02 -5.09
N LYS A 415 11.83 -13.72 -5.76
CA LYS A 415 13.16 -13.50 -5.20
C LYS A 415 13.76 -12.23 -5.78
N ALA A 416 14.67 -11.60 -5.03
CA ALA A 416 15.51 -10.54 -5.56
C ALA A 416 16.25 -10.99 -6.83
N SER A 417 16.49 -10.07 -7.77
CA SER A 417 17.34 -10.33 -8.95
C SER A 417 18.80 -10.64 -8.60
N ASN A 418 19.22 -10.19 -7.43
CA ASN A 418 20.58 -10.25 -6.89
C ASN A 418 20.55 -10.85 -5.49
N ALA A 419 19.73 -11.88 -5.26
CA ALA A 419 19.60 -12.53 -3.96
C ALA A 419 20.98 -12.92 -3.40
N ALA A 420 21.30 -12.42 -2.21
CA ALA A 420 22.47 -12.79 -1.44
C ALA A 420 22.10 -13.18 -0.01
N MET A 421 23.05 -13.78 0.70
CA MET A 421 22.85 -14.21 2.08
C MET A 421 22.53 -13.03 2.99
N ASN A 422 21.56 -13.19 3.88
CA ASN A 422 21.10 -12.18 4.86
C ASN A 422 20.49 -10.90 4.28
N ASP A 423 20.17 -10.85 2.98
CA ASP A 423 19.53 -9.67 2.37
C ASP A 423 18.07 -9.48 2.85
N VAL A 424 17.45 -10.52 3.43
CA VAL A 424 16.10 -10.53 4.04
C VAL A 424 14.99 -10.01 3.13
N PHE A 425 14.98 -10.44 1.87
CA PHE A 425 13.92 -10.10 0.92
C PHE A 425 12.55 -10.62 1.40
N GLY A 426 11.52 -9.78 1.38
CA GLY A 426 10.20 -10.15 1.91
C GLY A 426 9.97 -9.70 3.35
N SER A 427 10.92 -8.99 3.95
CA SER A 427 10.76 -8.32 5.25
C SER A 427 9.58 -7.35 5.28
N SER A 428 9.29 -6.69 4.16
CA SER A 428 8.06 -5.91 3.97
C SER A 428 7.47 -6.15 2.58
N VAL A 429 6.14 -6.17 2.46
CA VAL A 429 5.45 -6.38 1.18
C VAL A 429 4.26 -5.44 1.03
N ALA A 430 4.04 -4.93 -0.18
CA ALA A 430 2.85 -4.16 -0.51
C ALA A 430 2.36 -4.45 -1.93
N ILE A 431 1.05 -4.40 -2.14
CA ILE A 431 0.43 -4.67 -3.44
C ILE A 431 -0.65 -3.64 -3.79
N SER A 432 -0.65 -3.20 -5.05
CA SER A 432 -1.74 -2.42 -5.63
C SER A 432 -2.07 -2.94 -7.03
N GLY A 433 -3.18 -3.67 -7.15
CA GLY A 433 -3.57 -4.35 -8.38
C GLY A 433 -2.49 -5.31 -8.87
N ASP A 434 -1.97 -5.06 -10.07
CA ASP A 434 -0.93 -5.89 -10.71
C ASP A 434 0.50 -5.42 -10.43
N ALA A 435 0.75 -4.68 -9.34
CA ALA A 435 2.11 -4.29 -8.93
C ALA A 435 2.36 -4.63 -7.47
N ILE A 436 3.52 -5.24 -7.21
CA ILE A 436 4.01 -5.65 -5.90
C ILE A 436 5.32 -4.89 -5.64
N VAL A 437 5.51 -4.43 -4.42
CA VAL A 437 6.78 -3.89 -3.90
C VAL A 437 7.20 -4.76 -2.72
N ILE A 438 8.47 -5.15 -2.69
CA ILE A 438 9.04 -6.00 -1.65
C ILE A 438 10.31 -5.35 -1.12
N GLY A 439 10.40 -5.17 0.19
CA GLY A 439 11.59 -4.68 0.88
C GLY A 439 12.61 -5.78 1.14
N SER A 440 13.87 -5.36 1.24
CA SER A 440 15.05 -6.16 1.55
C SER A 440 15.99 -5.28 2.37
N GLN A 441 15.60 -5.02 3.61
CA GLN A 441 16.20 -3.95 4.41
C GLN A 441 17.69 -4.14 4.72
N SER A 442 18.18 -5.37 4.70
CA SER A 442 19.59 -5.68 4.95
C SER A 442 20.40 -5.86 3.66
N GLU A 443 19.83 -5.56 2.49
CA GLU A 443 20.55 -5.70 1.22
C GLU A 443 21.81 -4.84 1.17
N ASP A 444 22.91 -5.49 0.80
CA ASP A 444 24.21 -4.85 0.66
C ASP A 444 24.39 -4.28 -0.74
N SER A 445 24.25 -2.96 -0.90
CA SER A 445 24.71 -2.30 -2.11
C SER A 445 24.87 -0.78 -1.99
N ASN A 446 25.89 -0.23 -2.67
CA ASN A 446 26.07 1.21 -2.87
C ASN A 446 25.32 1.76 -4.11
N ALA A 447 24.46 0.95 -4.73
CA ALA A 447 23.63 1.41 -5.83
C ALA A 447 22.70 2.56 -5.39
N THR A 448 22.40 3.48 -6.31
CA THR A 448 21.54 4.64 -6.07
C THR A 448 20.34 4.67 -7.01
N GLY A 449 19.22 5.22 -6.53
CA GLY A 449 18.06 5.51 -7.36
C GLY A 449 17.37 4.26 -7.91
N VAL A 450 17.14 4.22 -9.23
CA VAL A 450 16.37 3.14 -9.87
C VAL A 450 17.27 2.35 -10.83
N ASN A 451 17.32 1.03 -10.63
CA ASN A 451 18.10 0.08 -11.43
C ASN A 451 19.60 0.42 -11.49
N GLY A 452 20.15 0.84 -10.35
CA GLY A 452 21.60 0.99 -10.16
C GLY A 452 22.34 -0.36 -10.23
N ASN A 453 23.66 -0.33 -10.09
CA ASN A 453 24.50 -1.53 -10.14
C ASN A 453 24.34 -2.37 -8.86
N SER A 454 23.41 -3.33 -8.87
CA SER A 454 23.10 -4.22 -7.75
C SER A 454 24.20 -5.24 -7.41
N ALA A 455 25.36 -5.19 -8.08
CA ALA A 455 26.51 -6.05 -7.77
C ALA A 455 27.58 -5.32 -6.92
N ASP A 456 27.39 -4.02 -6.65
CA ASP A 456 28.31 -3.23 -5.83
C ASP A 456 27.95 -3.35 -4.35
N ASN A 457 28.39 -4.41 -3.68
CA ASN A 457 28.09 -4.69 -2.26
C ASN A 457 29.04 -3.96 -1.29
N SER A 458 29.53 -2.77 -1.66
CA SER A 458 30.48 -2.00 -0.83
C SER A 458 29.85 -1.26 0.36
N THR A 459 28.52 -1.19 0.43
CA THR A 459 27.77 -0.54 1.53
C THR A 459 26.83 -1.54 2.16
N SER A 460 27.15 -1.97 3.39
CA SER A 460 26.42 -3.01 4.09
C SER A 460 25.08 -2.52 4.65
N GLY A 461 24.02 -3.29 4.53
CA GLY A 461 22.71 -2.98 5.12
C GLY A 461 22.10 -1.67 4.63
N ALA A 462 22.51 -1.17 3.45
CA ALA A 462 21.91 0.03 2.88
C ALA A 462 20.44 -0.20 2.52
N GLY A 463 20.09 -1.46 2.22
CA GLY A 463 18.73 -1.93 1.96
C GLY A 463 18.24 -1.58 0.56
N ALA A 464 17.23 -2.33 0.10
CA ALA A 464 16.63 -2.18 -1.22
C ALA A 464 15.12 -2.42 -1.21
N ALA A 465 14.44 -2.00 -2.28
CA ALA A 465 13.08 -2.43 -2.58
C ALA A 465 12.95 -2.88 -4.05
N TYR A 466 12.15 -3.90 -4.30
CA TYR A 466 12.00 -4.53 -5.61
C TYR A 466 10.56 -4.42 -6.08
N VAL A 467 10.37 -4.09 -7.35
CA VAL A 467 9.04 -3.90 -7.95
C VAL A 467 8.77 -4.98 -8.97
N PHE A 468 7.69 -5.73 -8.77
CA PHE A 468 7.21 -6.75 -9.68
C PHE A 468 5.88 -6.35 -10.28
N THR A 469 5.66 -6.62 -11.56
CA THR A 469 4.36 -6.38 -12.21
C THR A 469 3.83 -7.60 -12.90
N ARG A 470 2.50 -7.76 -12.90
CA ARG A 470 1.80 -8.85 -13.60
C ARG A 470 1.30 -8.40 -14.95
N ASN A 471 1.66 -9.13 -16.00
CA ASN A 471 1.14 -8.96 -17.34
C ASN A 471 0.66 -10.32 -17.88
N ALA A 472 -0.61 -10.38 -18.29
CA ALA A 472 -1.24 -11.59 -18.81
C ALA A 472 -1.08 -12.84 -17.91
N GLY A 473 -1.04 -12.64 -16.58
CA GLY A 473 -0.88 -13.71 -15.58
C GLY A 473 0.57 -14.02 -15.20
N THR A 474 1.57 -13.42 -15.85
CA THR A 474 2.99 -13.62 -15.56
C THR A 474 3.55 -12.44 -14.79
N TRP A 475 4.24 -12.71 -13.67
CA TRP A 475 5.00 -11.71 -12.91
C TRP A 475 6.41 -11.54 -13.47
N SER A 476 6.93 -10.32 -13.43
CA SER A 476 8.33 -10.01 -13.71
C SER A 476 8.78 -8.78 -12.93
N GLN A 477 10.05 -8.78 -12.51
CA GLN A 477 10.68 -7.61 -11.90
C GLN A 477 10.81 -6.49 -12.93
N GLN A 478 10.42 -5.28 -12.54
CA GLN A 478 10.49 -4.05 -13.33
C GLN A 478 11.48 -3.04 -12.76
N ALA A 479 11.73 -3.08 -11.45
CA ALA A 479 12.67 -2.18 -10.82
C ALA A 479 13.36 -2.79 -9.60
N TYR A 480 14.60 -2.35 -9.40
CA TYR A 480 15.36 -2.37 -8.16
C TYR A 480 15.52 -0.92 -7.69
N LEU A 481 15.06 -0.63 -6.48
CA LEU A 481 14.99 0.71 -5.91
C LEU A 481 15.98 0.83 -4.76
N LYS A 482 16.70 1.94 -4.75
CA LYS A 482 17.65 2.34 -3.71
C LYS A 482 17.43 3.79 -3.34
N ALA A 483 17.84 4.14 -2.12
CA ALA A 483 17.95 5.53 -1.70
C ALA A 483 18.81 6.33 -2.71
N SER A 484 18.57 7.63 -2.78
CA SER A 484 19.46 8.55 -3.53
C SER A 484 20.83 8.70 -2.88
N ASN A 485 20.95 8.32 -1.61
CA ASN A 485 22.07 8.50 -0.70
C ASN A 485 22.17 7.26 0.22
N PRO A 486 22.58 6.10 -0.31
CA PRO A 486 22.70 4.89 0.52
C PRO A 486 23.80 5.08 1.57
N GLY A 487 23.43 5.01 2.85
CA GLY A 487 24.33 4.84 3.98
C GLY A 487 24.35 3.39 4.48
N ALA A 488 25.37 3.04 5.26
CA ALA A 488 25.48 1.71 5.84
C ALA A 488 24.47 1.54 6.98
N ASN A 489 23.67 0.47 6.93
CA ASN A 489 22.60 0.17 7.89
C ASN A 489 21.45 1.20 7.91
N ASP A 490 21.25 1.97 6.84
CA ASP A 490 20.11 2.89 6.69
C ASP A 490 18.77 2.15 6.60
N ASN A 491 18.81 0.84 6.30
CA ASN A 491 17.65 -0.04 6.21
C ASN A 491 16.58 0.43 5.22
N PHE A 492 16.98 0.92 4.03
CA PHE A 492 16.02 1.25 2.98
C PHE A 492 15.21 0.00 2.60
N GLY A 493 13.87 0.11 2.57
CA GLY A 493 13.01 -1.06 2.37
C GLY A 493 12.56 -1.72 3.67
N ALA A 494 12.87 -1.15 4.83
CA ALA A 494 12.33 -1.61 6.11
C ALA A 494 10.81 -1.68 6.12
N ASP A 495 10.15 -0.67 5.53
CA ASP A 495 8.74 -0.73 5.22
C ASP A 495 8.45 -0.15 3.83
N VAL A 496 7.45 -0.69 3.15
CA VAL A 496 7.08 -0.32 1.78
C VAL A 496 5.57 -0.18 1.66
N ALA A 497 5.12 0.83 0.90
CA ALA A 497 3.72 0.92 0.51
C ALA A 497 3.57 1.39 -0.93
N ILE A 498 2.48 0.97 -1.58
CA ILE A 498 2.20 1.27 -2.98
C ILE A 498 0.75 1.71 -3.17
N SER A 499 0.58 2.79 -3.91
CA SER A 499 -0.70 3.26 -4.46
C SER A 499 -0.73 3.00 -5.97
N GLU A 500 -1.75 3.52 -6.67
CA GLU A 500 -1.89 3.33 -8.11
C GLU A 500 -0.66 3.79 -8.91
N VAL A 501 -0.01 4.88 -8.50
CA VAL A 501 1.10 5.51 -9.25
C VAL A 501 2.34 5.83 -8.41
N SER A 502 2.26 5.73 -7.09
CA SER A 502 3.34 6.09 -6.18
C SER A 502 3.70 4.92 -5.27
N ILE A 503 5.00 4.69 -5.12
CA ILE A 503 5.60 3.81 -4.13
C ILE A 503 6.25 4.71 -3.08
N ILE A 504 6.09 4.37 -1.82
CA ILE A 504 6.87 4.94 -0.71
C ILE A 504 7.71 3.83 -0.09
N VAL A 505 8.96 4.15 0.25
CA VAL A 505 9.90 3.25 0.90
C VAL A 505 10.51 3.96 2.10
N GLY A 506 10.43 3.35 3.27
CA GLY A 506 11.08 3.81 4.50
C GLY A 506 12.55 3.43 4.56
N ALA A 507 13.37 4.30 5.15
CA ALA A 507 14.75 4.06 5.55
C ALA A 507 14.93 4.61 6.97
N LEU A 508 14.48 3.84 7.95
CA LEU A 508 14.28 4.33 9.32
C LEU A 508 15.59 4.72 10.03
N ARG A 509 16.74 4.22 9.54
CA ARG A 509 18.06 4.51 10.11
C ARG A 509 18.88 5.48 9.28
N GLU A 510 18.25 6.14 8.30
CA GLU A 510 18.95 7.13 7.49
C GLU A 510 19.42 8.33 8.35
N ASP A 511 20.66 8.71 8.09
CA ASP A 511 21.40 9.70 8.86
C ASP A 511 21.42 11.05 8.13
N SER A 512 20.52 11.98 8.46
CA SER A 512 20.61 13.34 7.93
C SER A 512 19.96 14.41 8.81
N ILE A 513 20.66 15.52 9.00
CA ILE A 513 20.15 16.71 9.70
C ILE A 513 19.14 17.54 8.90
N THR A 514 18.90 17.21 7.63
CA THR A 514 17.99 18.02 6.80
C THR A 514 16.53 17.68 7.10
N ALA A 515 15.70 18.72 7.29
CA ALA A 515 14.28 18.58 7.61
C ALA A 515 13.39 18.97 6.42
N GLY A 516 12.21 18.34 6.32
CA GLY A 516 11.19 18.67 5.32
C GLY A 516 11.25 17.87 4.02
N VAL A 517 10.89 18.50 2.90
CA VAL A 517 10.66 17.81 1.61
C VAL A 517 11.72 18.18 0.57
N ASN A 518 12.30 17.16 -0.07
CA ASN A 518 13.29 17.28 -1.15
C ASN A 518 14.51 18.12 -0.79
N THR A 519 14.91 18.09 0.48
CA THR A 519 16.22 18.56 0.88
C THR A 519 17.29 17.65 0.30
N VAL A 520 18.46 18.21 0.02
CA VAL A 520 19.63 17.40 -0.34
C VAL A 520 20.10 16.73 0.95
N PRO A 521 20.18 15.39 1.00
CA PRO A 521 20.72 14.70 2.16
C PRO A 521 22.08 15.25 2.53
N ASN A 522 22.30 15.41 3.83
CA ASN A 522 23.55 15.91 4.39
C ASN A 522 23.93 15.08 5.60
N ASP A 523 24.95 14.27 5.38
CA ASP A 523 25.42 13.27 6.34
C ASP A 523 26.61 13.81 7.16
N LEU A 524 27.07 15.04 6.88
CA LEU A 524 28.12 15.69 7.66
C LEU A 524 27.55 16.14 9.02
N ASN A 525 28.01 15.49 10.10
CA ASN A 525 27.49 15.66 11.47
C ASN A 525 25.99 15.29 11.59
N ALA A 526 25.59 14.20 10.92
CA ALA A 526 24.21 13.72 10.89
C ALA A 526 23.62 13.48 12.30
N THR A 527 22.31 13.75 12.43
CA THR A 527 21.48 13.20 13.49
C THR A 527 21.31 11.72 13.21
N HIS A 528 22.02 10.88 13.98
CA HIS A 528 21.99 9.43 13.81
C HIS A 528 20.55 8.89 13.91
N ASN A 529 20.19 7.96 13.03
CA ASN A 529 18.89 7.29 12.94
C ASN A 529 17.69 8.25 12.93
N SER A 530 17.86 9.42 12.34
CA SER A 530 16.75 10.37 12.18
C SER A 530 15.68 9.89 11.20
N GLY A 531 16.08 9.01 10.27
CA GLY A 531 15.21 8.31 9.34
C GLY A 531 14.74 9.17 8.16
N ALA A 532 14.28 8.51 7.10
CA ALA A 532 13.75 9.13 5.90
C ALA A 532 12.69 8.26 5.21
N ALA A 533 11.93 8.87 4.29
CA ALA A 533 11.09 8.13 3.35
C ALA A 533 11.25 8.64 1.91
N TYR A 534 11.23 7.71 0.95
CA TYR A 534 11.49 7.99 -0.45
C TYR A 534 10.26 7.66 -1.30
N ILE A 535 9.87 8.57 -2.18
CA ILE A 535 8.73 8.37 -3.09
C ILE A 535 9.23 8.16 -4.51
N PHE A 536 8.83 7.04 -5.11
CA PHE A 536 9.02 6.72 -6.51
C PHE A 536 7.68 6.74 -7.22
N THR A 537 7.66 7.11 -8.51
CA THR A 537 6.40 7.17 -9.27
C THR A 537 6.51 6.49 -10.60
N PHE A 538 5.52 5.67 -10.92
CA PHE A 538 5.35 5.14 -12.27
C PHE A 538 5.06 6.31 -13.22
N PRO A 539 5.67 6.34 -14.42
CA PRO A 539 5.41 7.39 -15.38
C PRO A 539 3.92 7.36 -15.76
N GLU A 540 3.23 8.50 -15.57
CA GLU A 540 1.82 8.58 -15.95
C GLU A 540 1.65 8.38 -17.47
N PRO A 541 0.61 7.66 -17.93
CA PRO A 541 0.40 7.38 -19.35
C PRO A 541 0.35 8.70 -20.14
N GLN A 542 1.10 8.74 -21.23
CA GLN A 542 1.14 9.88 -22.13
C GLN A 542 0.22 9.63 -23.33
N PHE A 543 -0.67 10.58 -23.61
CA PHE A 543 -1.49 10.59 -24.81
C PHE A 543 -1.09 11.72 -25.76
N ILE A 544 -1.00 11.37 -27.03
CA ILE A 544 -0.60 12.26 -28.10
C ILE A 544 -1.85 12.86 -28.75
N VAL A 545 -1.93 14.19 -28.76
CA VAL A 545 -2.87 14.95 -29.58
C VAL A 545 -2.16 15.40 -30.85
N ARG A 546 -2.43 14.70 -31.95
CA ARG A 546 -1.89 15.03 -33.28
C ARG A 546 -2.86 15.92 -34.04
N VAL A 547 -2.34 16.96 -34.70
CA VAL A 547 -3.14 17.81 -35.58
C VAL A 547 -2.52 17.90 -36.97
N LYS A 548 -3.24 17.43 -37.98
CA LYS A 548 -2.90 17.68 -39.39
C LYS A 548 -3.42 19.05 -39.81
N THR A 549 -2.59 19.84 -40.48
CA THR A 549 -2.95 21.15 -41.06
C THR A 549 -2.18 21.38 -42.36
N LYS A 550 -2.74 22.20 -43.26
CA LYS A 550 -1.99 22.72 -44.41
C LYS A 550 -1.23 23.98 -43.98
N ALA A 551 0.07 23.83 -43.67
CA ALA A 551 0.92 24.93 -43.16
C ALA A 551 0.96 26.19 -44.05
N LYS A 552 0.69 26.05 -45.35
CA LYS A 552 0.54 27.19 -46.28
C LYS A 552 -0.70 28.06 -45.99
N ARG A 553 -1.69 27.57 -45.22
CA ARG A 553 -2.98 28.24 -44.97
C ARG A 553 -3.22 28.62 -43.50
N GLY A 554 -2.55 27.96 -42.55
CA GLY A 554 -2.68 28.30 -41.14
C GLY A 554 -1.77 27.44 -40.25
N LYS A 555 -1.56 27.90 -39.01
CA LYS A 555 -0.77 27.23 -37.97
C LYS A 555 -1.68 26.75 -36.84
N VAL A 556 -1.29 25.67 -36.19
CA VAL A 556 -1.90 25.16 -34.96
C VAL A 556 -0.87 25.20 -33.85
N ILE A 557 -1.30 25.52 -32.63
CA ILE A 557 -0.52 25.48 -31.39
C ILE A 557 -1.29 24.70 -30.33
N GLY A 558 -0.55 24.07 -29.40
CA GLY A 558 -1.10 23.28 -28.28
C GLY A 558 -1.31 21.79 -28.58
N ALA A 559 -0.80 21.29 -29.71
CA ALA A 559 -0.72 19.85 -30.00
C ALA A 559 0.60 19.29 -29.45
N GLY A 560 0.66 18.01 -29.10
CA GLY A 560 1.81 17.43 -28.42
C GLY A 560 1.49 16.13 -27.70
N SER A 561 2.41 15.74 -26.82
CA SER A 561 2.20 14.69 -25.82
C SER A 561 1.69 15.33 -24.53
N PHE A 562 0.72 14.69 -23.89
CA PHE A 562 0.12 15.15 -22.65
C PHE A 562 -0.09 13.99 -21.71
N VAL A 563 0.09 14.23 -20.43
CA VAL A 563 -0.27 13.29 -19.38
C VAL A 563 -1.77 12.98 -19.47
N GLN A 564 -2.16 11.75 -19.18
CA GLN A 564 -3.56 11.36 -19.04
C GLN A 564 -4.37 12.33 -18.17
N GLY A 565 -5.63 12.55 -18.53
CA GLY A 565 -6.52 13.47 -17.82
C GLY A 565 -6.25 14.95 -18.11
N SER A 566 -5.14 15.30 -18.75
CA SER A 566 -4.81 16.67 -19.11
C SER A 566 -5.94 17.37 -19.86
N THR A 567 -6.15 18.64 -19.54
CA THR A 567 -6.96 19.54 -20.36
C THR A 567 -6.09 20.19 -21.43
N VAL A 568 -6.27 19.77 -22.68
CA VAL A 568 -5.49 20.25 -23.82
C VAL A 568 -6.23 21.36 -24.54
N THR A 569 -5.59 22.52 -24.68
CA THR A 569 -6.13 23.65 -25.44
C THR A 569 -5.39 23.84 -26.76
N LEU A 570 -6.10 23.58 -27.86
CA LEU A 570 -5.64 23.81 -29.22
C LEU A 570 -6.10 25.18 -29.72
N LYS A 571 -5.21 25.91 -30.39
CA LYS A 571 -5.55 27.18 -31.06
C LYS A 571 -5.14 27.14 -32.53
N ALA A 572 -6.07 27.52 -33.41
CA ALA A 572 -5.86 27.68 -34.83
C ALA A 572 -5.61 29.15 -35.18
N LYS A 573 -4.51 29.42 -35.90
CA LYS A 573 -4.13 30.74 -36.40
C LYS A 573 -4.11 30.73 -37.93
N PRO A 574 -5.18 31.22 -38.61
CA PRO A 574 -5.17 31.39 -40.06
C PRO A 574 -4.05 32.33 -40.50
N LYS A 575 -3.46 32.10 -41.68
CA LYS A 575 -2.61 33.10 -42.33
C LYS A 575 -3.47 34.24 -42.89
N LYS A 576 -2.85 35.39 -43.18
CA LYS A 576 -3.52 36.56 -43.77
C LYS A 576 -4.32 36.14 -45.02
N GLY A 577 -5.58 36.55 -45.11
CA GLY A 577 -6.49 36.21 -46.22
C GLY A 577 -7.05 34.78 -46.20
N ARG A 578 -6.87 34.02 -45.11
CA ARG A 578 -7.42 32.66 -44.94
C ARG A 578 -8.44 32.62 -43.82
N GLU A 579 -9.40 31.71 -43.95
CA GLU A 579 -10.44 31.47 -42.93
C GLU A 579 -10.25 30.13 -42.24
N PHE A 580 -10.53 30.04 -40.94
CA PHE A 580 -10.58 28.77 -40.22
C PHE A 580 -11.97 28.13 -40.37
N LEU A 581 -12.04 26.93 -40.94
CA LEU A 581 -13.31 26.24 -41.20
C LEU A 581 -13.78 25.33 -40.05
N GLY A 582 -12.86 24.94 -39.17
CA GLY A 582 -13.14 24.09 -38.02
C GLY A 582 -12.11 23.00 -37.76
N TRP A 583 -12.28 22.37 -36.60
CA TRP A 583 -11.58 21.17 -36.15
C TRP A 583 -12.36 19.94 -36.56
N PHE A 584 -11.67 18.91 -37.05
CA PHE A 584 -12.28 17.67 -37.51
C PHE A 584 -11.58 16.47 -36.88
N GLU A 585 -12.35 15.43 -36.56
CA GLU A 585 -11.87 14.13 -36.11
C GLU A 585 -12.69 13.06 -36.83
N ASN A 586 -12.05 12.02 -37.35
CA ASN A 586 -12.73 10.98 -38.14
C ASN A 586 -13.65 11.55 -39.24
N LYS A 587 -13.16 12.62 -39.91
CA LYS A 587 -13.88 13.40 -40.95
C LYS A 587 -15.11 14.20 -40.45
N LYS A 588 -15.54 14.05 -39.19
CA LYS A 588 -16.63 14.83 -38.59
C LYS A 588 -16.11 16.14 -38.01
N ARG A 589 -16.81 17.26 -38.25
CA ARG A 589 -16.46 18.55 -37.64
C ARG A 589 -16.89 18.55 -36.18
N ILE A 590 -15.95 18.80 -35.27
CA ILE A 590 -16.19 18.80 -33.82
C ILE A 590 -16.26 20.21 -33.23
N SER A 591 -15.71 21.22 -33.92
CA SER A 591 -15.83 22.62 -33.50
C SER A 591 -15.57 23.58 -34.65
N LYS A 592 -16.27 24.72 -34.66
CA LYS A 592 -16.01 25.88 -35.55
C LYS A 592 -15.12 26.94 -34.88
N LYS A 593 -14.96 26.88 -33.55
CA LYS A 593 -14.20 27.89 -32.79
C LYS A 593 -12.70 27.70 -33.04
N LYS A 594 -11.96 28.80 -33.19
CA LYS A 594 -10.48 28.77 -33.35
C LYS A 594 -9.77 28.16 -32.13
N LYS A 595 -10.39 28.19 -30.96
CA LYS A 595 -9.95 27.49 -29.74
C LYS A 595 -10.77 26.21 -29.56
N LEU A 596 -10.10 25.08 -29.35
CA LEU A 596 -10.71 23.80 -28.97
C LEU A 596 -10.06 23.35 -27.67
N THR A 597 -10.89 23.04 -26.67
CA THR A 597 -10.43 22.48 -25.40
C THR A 597 -10.89 21.03 -25.33
N ILE A 598 -9.95 20.13 -25.12
CA ILE A 598 -10.18 18.70 -24.86
C ILE A 598 -9.94 18.53 -23.37
N THR A 599 -10.99 18.34 -22.59
CA THR A 599 -10.89 18.03 -21.16
C THR A 599 -10.70 16.53 -20.97
N ASN A 600 -9.99 16.13 -19.92
CA ASN A 600 -9.82 14.74 -19.52
C ASN A 600 -9.32 13.84 -20.67
N LEU A 601 -8.12 14.12 -21.19
CA LEU A 601 -7.54 13.34 -22.29
C LEU A 601 -7.24 11.90 -21.86
N THR A 602 -7.98 10.92 -22.38
CA THR A 602 -7.83 9.50 -22.02
C THR A 602 -7.37 8.60 -23.16
N ALA A 603 -7.08 9.17 -24.33
CA ALA A 603 -6.60 8.43 -25.50
C ALA A 603 -5.88 9.36 -26.48
N ASN A 604 -5.06 8.78 -27.35
CA ASN A 604 -4.50 9.49 -28.49
C ASN A 604 -5.61 10.11 -29.35
N ARG A 605 -5.43 11.37 -29.77
CA ARG A 605 -6.38 12.09 -30.62
C ARG A 605 -5.74 12.46 -31.95
N SER A 606 -6.47 12.27 -33.03
CA SER A 606 -6.00 12.59 -34.39
C SER A 606 -6.96 13.56 -35.07
N LEU A 607 -6.57 14.83 -35.08
CA LEU A 607 -7.40 15.93 -35.52
C LEU A 607 -6.91 16.54 -36.84
N VAL A 608 -7.81 17.25 -37.52
CA VAL A 608 -7.48 18.08 -38.69
C VAL A 608 -7.99 19.49 -38.46
N ALA A 609 -7.10 20.47 -38.57
CA ALA A 609 -7.46 21.88 -38.65
C ALA A 609 -7.61 22.29 -40.11
N ARG A 610 -8.81 22.68 -40.55
CA ARG A 610 -9.06 23.08 -41.94
C ARG A 610 -9.09 24.60 -42.09
N PHE A 611 -8.40 25.08 -43.14
CA PHE A 611 -8.36 26.49 -43.51
C PHE A 611 -8.72 26.64 -45.01
N LYS A 612 -9.53 27.65 -45.34
CA LYS A 612 -9.86 28.00 -46.71
C LYS A 612 -8.96 29.12 -47.21
#